data_AF-A0A263DKJ8-F1
#
_entry.id   AF-A0A263DKJ8-F1
#
_cell.length_a   1.000
_cell.length_b   1.000
_cell.length_c   1.000
_cell.angle_alpha   90.00
_cell.angle_beta   90.00
_cell.angle_gamma   90.00
#
_symmetry.space_group_name_H-M   'P 1'
#
loop_
_entity.id
_entity.type
_entity.pdbx_description
1 polymer ?
#
loop_
_entity_poly.entity_id
_entity_poly.type
_entity_poly.pdbx_seq_one_letter_code
_entity_poly.pdbx_strand_id
1 'polypeptide(L)' 'MNDLAEIIAFYLANGLTGRILAAHVDDGTGHCAGCAWQQAAQPIYPCALRYSAEVAAAQEKQQSARVELSPRAESS' A
#
# COMPACT_ATOMS: atom_id res chain seq x y z
N MET A 1 -5.78 18.29 1.31
CA MET A 1 -5.89 16.93 0.76
C MET A 1 -4.47 16.45 0.58
N ASN A 2 -4.04 15.39 1.27
CA ASN A 2 -2.72 14.81 1.04
C ASN A 2 -2.74 14.13 -0.33
N ASP A 3 -1.71 14.32 -1.14
CA ASP A 3 -1.61 13.68 -2.45
C ASP A 3 -1.40 12.16 -2.27
N LEU A 4 -1.91 11.35 -3.20
CA LEU A 4 -1.78 9.89 -3.16
C LEU A 4 -0.32 9.46 -3.03
N ALA A 5 0.59 10.18 -3.70
CA ALA A 5 2.02 9.95 -3.62
C ALA A 5 2.58 10.15 -2.20
N GLU A 6 2.13 11.18 -1.48
CA GLU A 6 2.57 11.44 -0.10
C GLU A 6 2.11 10.34 0.86
N ILE A 7 0.88 9.84 0.68
CA ILE A 7 0.35 8.74 1.48
C ILE A 7 1.16 7.46 1.24
N ILE A 8 1.47 7.14 -0.01
CA ILE A 8 2.30 5.99 -0.38
C ILE A 8 3.70 6.13 0.23
N ALA A 9 4.34 7.29 0.07
CA ALA A 9 5.65 7.55 0.63
C ALA A 9 5.65 7.40 2.16
N PHE A 10 4.60 7.88 2.84
CA PHE A 10 4.44 7.71 4.28
C PHE A 10 4.33 6.23 4.68
N TYR A 11 3.57 5.41 3.95
CA TYR A 11 3.46 3.98 4.24
C TYR A 11 4.79 3.25 4.12
N LEU A 12 5.52 3.51 3.04
CA LEU A 12 6.84 2.93 2.78
C LEU A 12 7.84 3.33 3.86
N ALA A 13 7.93 4.63 4.16
CA ALA A 13 8.89 5.15 5.14
C ALA A 13 8.67 4.61 6.56
N ASN A 14 7.44 4.21 6.90
CA ASN A 14 7.07 3.74 8.23
C ASN A 14 6.80 2.24 8.31
N GLY A 15 6.99 1.48 7.23
CA GLY A 15 6.70 0.04 7.19
C GLY A 15 5.24 -0.29 7.51
N LEU A 16 4.31 0.58 7.12
CA LEU A 16 2.88 0.44 7.43
C LEU A 16 2.13 -0.40 6.40
N THR A 17 2.70 -0.61 5.21
CA THR A 17 2.08 -1.31 4.09
C THR A 17 1.38 -2.60 4.52
N GLY A 18 2.11 -3.54 5.13
CA GLY A 18 1.56 -4.82 5.57
C GLY A 18 0.48 -4.70 6.65
N ARG A 19 0.60 -3.73 7.56
CA ARG A 19 -0.39 -3.50 8.62
C ARG A 19 -1.71 -2.98 8.05
N ILE A 20 -1.65 -2.04 7.11
CA ILE A 20 -2.85 -1.51 6.44
C ILE A 20 -3.52 -2.62 5.62
N LEU A 21 -2.74 -3.41 4.87
CA LEU A 21 -3.29 -4.53 4.10
C LEU A 21 -3.94 -5.60 5.01
N ALA A 22 -3.36 -5.90 6.17
CA ALA A 22 -3.93 -6.87 7.09
C ALA A 22 -5.20 -6.37 7.79
N ALA A 23 -5.26 -5.07 8.10
CA ALA A 23 -6.42 -4.48 8.76
C ALA A 23 -7.59 -4.24 7.80
N HIS A 24 -7.32 -3.92 6.53
CA HIS A 24 -8.33 -3.60 5.52
C HIS A 24 -8.54 -4.79 4.57
N VAL A 25 -9.39 -5.73 5.00
CA VAL A 25 -9.80 -6.90 4.21
C VAL A 25 -11.25 -6.75 3.76
N ASP A 26 -11.65 -7.38 2.66
CA ASP A 26 -13.05 -7.41 2.24
C ASP A 26 -13.92 -8.05 3.34
N ASP A 27 -14.97 -7.37 3.77
CA ASP A 27 -15.93 -7.90 4.75
C ASP A 27 -17.11 -8.67 4.11
N GLY A 28 -17.12 -8.77 2.78
CA GLY A 28 -18.18 -9.44 2.00
C GLY A 28 -19.39 -8.55 1.71
N THR A 29 -19.40 -7.30 2.19
CA THR A 29 -20.46 -6.31 1.93
C THR A 29 -20.03 -5.25 0.92
N GLY A 30 -18.83 -5.39 0.34
CA GLY A 30 -18.21 -4.36 -0.49
C GLY A 30 -17.58 -3.24 0.35
N HIS A 31 -17.27 -3.52 1.62
CA HIS A 31 -16.53 -2.65 2.52
C HIS A 31 -15.25 -3.32 3.00
N CYS A 32 -14.38 -2.52 3.61
CA CYS A 32 -13.22 -3.07 4.29
C CYS A 32 -13.60 -3.32 5.76
N ALA A 33 -13.38 -4.53 6.27
CA ALA A 33 -13.46 -4.82 7.69
C ALA A 33 -12.54 -3.85 8.45
N GLY A 34 -13.00 -3.32 9.59
CA GLY A 34 -12.18 -2.42 10.42
C GLY A 34 -11.85 -1.05 9.83
N CYS A 35 -12.45 -0.66 8.69
CA CYS A 35 -12.26 0.66 8.12
C CYS A 35 -12.96 1.74 8.95
N ALA A 36 -12.20 2.50 9.74
CA ALA A 36 -12.71 3.64 10.51
C ALA A 36 -12.87 4.92 9.68
N TRP A 37 -12.41 4.92 8.42
CA TRP A 37 -12.59 6.05 7.51
C TRP A 37 -14.05 6.11 7.07
N GLN A 38 -14.62 7.30 6.89
CA GLN A 38 -15.96 7.48 6.34
C GLN A 38 -16.05 6.77 4.99
N GLN A 39 -16.52 5.52 4.98
CA GLN A 39 -16.95 4.89 3.76
C GLN A 39 -18.22 5.63 3.35
N ALA A 40 -18.28 6.09 2.11
CA ALA A 40 -19.53 6.63 1.57
C ALA A 40 -20.65 5.61 1.85
N ALA A 41 -21.91 6.05 1.92
CA ALA A 41 -23.03 5.12 2.07
C ALA A 41 -23.10 4.05 0.96
N GLN A 42 -22.33 4.23 -0.12
CA GLN A 42 -22.12 3.27 -1.19
C GLN A 42 -20.92 2.36 -0.87
N PRO A 43 -21.05 1.03 -1.01
CA PRO A 43 -19.96 0.11 -0.82
C PRO A 43 -18.83 0.37 -1.83
N ILE A 44 -17.64 0.65 -1.32
CA ILE A 44 -16.43 0.84 -2.11
C ILE A 44 -15.32 -0.02 -1.49
N TYR A 45 -15.13 -1.19 -2.09
CA TYR A 45 -13.98 -2.05 -1.87
C TYR A 45 -13.16 -2.14 -3.17
N PRO A 46 -11.84 -1.96 -3.13
CA PRO A 46 -11.05 -1.56 -1.95
C PRO A 46 -11.30 -0.09 -1.56
N CYS A 47 -11.24 0.22 -0.26
CA CYS A 47 -11.24 1.61 0.18
C CYS A 47 -9.93 2.32 -0.21
N ALA A 48 -9.90 3.66 -0.19
CA ALA A 48 -8.73 4.42 -0.63
C ALA A 48 -7.44 4.08 0.13
N LEU A 49 -7.53 3.75 1.43
CA LEU A 49 -6.37 3.32 2.23
C LEU A 49 -5.84 1.95 1.80
N ARG A 50 -6.76 1.01 1.50
CA ARG A 50 -6.40 -0.30 0.99
C ARG A 50 -5.72 -0.17 -0.37
N TYR A 51 -6.30 0.63 -1.26
CA TYR A 51 -5.76 0.89 -2.59
C TYR A 51 -4.34 1.48 -2.53
N SER A 52 -4.10 2.52 -1.73
CA SER A 52 -2.76 3.11 -1.61
C SER A 52 -1.75 2.13 -1.01
N ALA A 53 -2.15 1.26 -0.08
CA ALA A 53 -1.29 0.21 0.45
C ALA A 53 -0.95 -0.88 -0.59
N GLU A 54 -1.87 -1.23 -1.49
CA GLU A 54 -1.59 -2.14 -2.60
C GLU A 54 -0.57 -1.55 -3.58
N VAL A 55 -0.68 -0.25 -3.88
CA VAL A 55 0.31 0.46 -4.70
C VAL A 55 1.68 0.50 -4.00
N ALA A 56 1.73 0.80 -2.70
CA ALA A 56 2.96 0.77 -1.92
C ALA A 56 3.62 -0.62 -1.95
N ALA A 57 2.87 -1.70 -1.75
CA ALA A 57 3.39 -3.07 -1.80
C ALA A 57 3.95 -3.44 -3.18
N ALA A 58 3.34 -2.95 -4.26
CA ALA A 58 3.88 -3.14 -5.60
C ALA A 58 5.24 -2.42 -5.76
N GLN A 59 5.39 -1.22 -5.20
CA GLN A 59 6.66 -0.48 -5.22
C GLN A 59 7.75 -1.16 -4.38
N GLU A 60 7.44 -1.69 -3.20
CA GLU A 60 8.40 -2.45 -2.37
C GLU A 60 8.98 -3.65 -3.13
N LYS A 61 8.12 -4.40 -3.84
CA LYS A 61 8.55 -5.54 -4.67
C LYS A 61 9.46 -5.09 -5.81
N GLN A 62 9.12 -3.99 -6.48
CA GLN A 62 9.94 -3.45 -7.57
C GLN A 62 11.30 -2.93 -7.08
N GLN A 63 11.35 -2.27 -5.92
CA GLN A 63 12.59 -1.81 -5.31
C GLN A 63 13.49 -2.97 -4.92
N SER A 64 12.92 -4.00 -4.29
CA SER A 64 13.66 -5.21 -3.89
C SER A 64 14.24 -5.91 -5.11
N ALA A 65 13.43 -6.14 -6.15
CA ALA A 65 13.88 -6.73 -7.40
C ALA A 65 14.97 -5.90 -8.10
N ARG A 66 14.89 -4.56 -8.04
CA ARG A 66 15.91 -3.68 -8.61
C ARG A 66 17.24 -3.76 -7.86
N VAL A 67 17.22 -3.85 -6.53
CA VAL A 67 18.43 -4.03 -5.72
C VAL A 67 19.10 -5.36 -6.05
N GLU A 68 18.31 -6.43 -6.20
CA GLU A 68 18.81 -7.77 -6.57
C GLU A 68 19.41 -7.80 -7.98
N LEU A 69 18.86 -7.03 -8.94
CA LEU A 69 19.31 -6.98 -10.33
C LEU A 69 20.48 -6.01 -10.59
N SER A 70 20.99 -5.28 -9.59
CA SER A 70 22.15 -4.42 -9.76
C SER A 70 23.42 -5.24 -9.50
N PRO A 71 24.15 -5.74 -10.52
CA PRO A 71 25.41 -6.41 -10.29
C PRO A 71 26.38 -5.42 -9.65
N ARG A 72 27.07 -5.87 -8.60
CA ARG A 72 28.19 -5.17 -7.99
C ARG A 72 29.20 -4.92 -9.10
N ALA A 73 29.33 -3.68 -9.56
CA ALA A 73 30.37 -3.31 -10.51
C ALA A 73 31.71 -3.44 -9.77
N GLU A 74 32.28 -4.64 -9.81
CA GLU A 74 33.61 -4.91 -9.27
C GLU A 74 34.62 -4.17 -10.14
N SER A 75 35.31 -3.24 -9.48
CA SER A 75 36.36 -2.41 -10.04
C SER A 75 37.56 -3.27 -10.42
N SER A 76 38.04 -3.14 -11.66
CA SER A 76 39.38 -3.55 -12.09
C SER A 76 40.23 -2.31 -12.34
#